data_AF-A0A5C8JHE9-F1
#
_entry.id   AF-A0A5C8JHE9-F1
#
_cell.length_a   1.000
_cell.length_b   1.000
_cell.length_c   1.000
_cell.angle_alpha   90.00
_cell.angle_beta   90.00
_cell.angle_gamma   90.00
#
_symmetry.space_group_name_H-M   'P 1'
#
loop_
_entity.id
_entity.type
_entity.pdbx_description
1 polymer ?
#
loop_
_entity_poly.entity_id
_entity_poly.type
_entity_poly.pdbx_seq_one_letter_code
_entity_poly.pdbx_strand_id
1 'polypeptide(L)'
;MRMIKVFSLMVAALLSVETMAQQVPTSAGSSPSVRPIPDHDVLFKKTVWRKIDLREKQNKPMFSENRQITKIIIDAVKSGELIAYRSDTLATPITQAEFMQRMTPSGSQELTAEDELFKTQPDDDPWGAVVSNNSEPVAPVSMEYFPKDLYLLELKEDLIFDKKRSRMYHDIQAISIKVPSTLSARGFEEHVASFKMSDLARVFKNNPESAIWYNPRNEAQHKNLAEAFELWLFSSYITKISNPGNQGLGDIYGPGQKSLLAAQEAAESLIEYEYSLWSY
;
A
#
# COMPACT_ATOMS: atom_id res chain seq x y z
N MET A 1 9.72 -73.23 19.04
CA MET A 1 9.36 -72.19 18.04
C MET A 1 8.51 -71.06 18.65
N ARG A 2 8.95 -70.41 19.74
CA ARG A 2 8.20 -69.32 20.41
C ARG A 2 8.89 -67.94 20.38
N MET A 3 10.07 -67.81 19.75
CA MET A 3 10.80 -66.54 19.68
C MET A 3 10.66 -65.77 18.35
N ILE A 4 9.98 -66.34 17.35
CA ILE A 4 9.84 -65.69 16.03
C ILE A 4 8.67 -64.70 15.99
N LYS A 5 7.67 -64.81 16.88
CA LYS A 5 6.49 -63.92 16.90
C LYS A 5 6.73 -62.57 17.60
N VAL A 6 7.77 -62.45 18.43
CA VAL A 6 8.06 -61.20 19.16
C VAL A 6 8.90 -60.25 18.29
N PHE A 7 9.75 -60.78 17.42
CA PHE A 7 10.57 -59.97 16.53
C PHE A 7 9.77 -59.33 15.39
N SER A 8 8.72 -60.00 14.89
CA SER A 8 7.85 -59.44 13.84
C SER A 8 7.01 -58.25 14.33
N LEU A 9 6.64 -58.22 15.61
CA LEU A 9 5.87 -57.11 16.18
C LEU A 9 6.75 -55.88 16.42
N MET A 10 8.03 -56.08 16.74
CA MET A 10 8.99 -55.00 16.99
C MET A 10 9.48 -54.34 15.68
N VAL A 11 9.61 -55.12 14.60
CA VAL A 11 9.93 -54.59 13.26
C VAL A 11 8.75 -53.82 12.65
N ALA A 12 7.51 -54.23 12.94
CA ALA A 12 6.32 -53.49 12.50
C ALA A 12 6.18 -52.12 13.20
N ALA A 13 6.67 -51.97 14.44
CA ALA A 13 6.64 -50.71 15.18
C ALA A 13 7.73 -49.71 14.75
N LEU A 14 8.77 -50.16 14.03
CA LEU A 14 9.87 -49.32 13.54
C LEU A 14 9.68 -48.82 12.09
N LEU A 15 8.60 -49.24 11.42
CA LEU A 15 8.27 -48.85 10.04
C LEU A 15 7.11 -47.85 9.95
N SER A 16 6.66 -47.29 11.07
CA SER A 16 5.74 -46.15 11.10
C SER A 16 6.51 -44.88 10.72
N VAL A 17 6.88 -44.76 9.46
CA VAL A 17 7.24 -43.47 8.87
C VAL A 17 5.95 -42.66 8.87
N GLU A 18 5.79 -41.82 9.88
CA GLU A 18 4.80 -40.76 9.86
C GLU A 18 5.16 -39.87 8.66
N THR A 19 4.43 -40.08 7.56
CA THR A 19 4.41 -39.13 6.48
C THR A 19 3.84 -37.85 7.04
N MET A 20 4.70 -36.95 7.49
CA MET A 20 4.38 -35.55 7.73
C MET A 20 3.99 -34.98 6.36
N ALA A 21 2.74 -35.20 5.96
CA ALA A 21 2.13 -34.43 4.91
C ALA A 21 2.01 -33.01 5.46
N GLN A 22 3.01 -32.19 5.14
CA GLN A 22 2.97 -30.77 5.44
C GLN A 22 1.71 -30.23 4.75
N GLN A 23 0.67 -29.96 5.53
CA GLN A 23 -0.50 -29.26 5.04
C GLN A 23 0.01 -27.90 4.56
N VAL A 24 0.17 -27.74 3.24
CA VAL A 24 0.39 -26.43 2.64
C VAL A 24 -0.81 -25.61 3.09
N PRO A 25 -0.62 -24.53 3.87
CA PRO A 25 -1.75 -23.77 4.35
C PRO A 25 -2.41 -23.15 3.12
N THR A 26 -3.54 -23.71 2.70
CA THR A 26 -4.50 -23.04 1.81
C THR A 26 -5.19 -21.95 2.61
N SER A 27 -4.43 -20.97 3.09
CA SER A 27 -4.93 -19.87 3.89
C SER A 27 -5.24 -18.69 2.97
N ALA A 28 -6.38 -18.77 2.29
CA ALA A 28 -7.04 -17.61 1.68
C ALA A 28 -7.28 -16.47 2.69
N GLY A 29 -7.18 -16.74 4.01
CA GLY A 29 -7.28 -15.74 5.08
C GLY A 29 -5.98 -14.99 5.42
N SER A 30 -4.81 -15.40 4.90
CA SER A 30 -3.53 -14.71 5.17
C SER A 30 -2.91 -14.05 3.94
N SER A 31 -3.52 -14.20 2.76
CA SER A 31 -2.98 -13.61 1.54
C SER A 31 -3.13 -12.08 1.55
N PRO A 32 -2.10 -11.31 1.15
CA PRO A 32 -2.23 -9.88 0.94
C PRO A 32 -3.16 -9.53 -0.22
N SER A 33 -3.33 -10.46 -1.18
CA SER A 33 -4.15 -10.25 -2.36
C SER A 33 -5.64 -10.51 -2.17
N VAL A 34 -6.45 -9.84 -2.98
CA VAL A 34 -7.93 -9.99 -2.98
C VAL A 34 -8.34 -11.35 -3.54
N ARG A 35 -7.64 -11.84 -4.57
CA ARG A 35 -7.94 -13.10 -5.26
C ARG A 35 -6.63 -13.88 -5.51
N PRO A 36 -6.07 -14.52 -4.47
CA PRO A 36 -4.82 -15.27 -4.62
C PRO A 36 -4.96 -16.40 -5.62
N ILE A 37 -3.95 -16.54 -6.49
CA ILE A 37 -3.79 -17.70 -7.36
C ILE A 37 -3.03 -18.76 -6.56
N PRO A 38 -3.51 -20.02 -6.51
CA PRO A 38 -2.78 -21.09 -5.84
C PRO A 38 -1.39 -21.31 -6.45
N ASP A 39 -0.37 -21.55 -5.63
CA ASP A 39 1.02 -21.71 -6.08
C ASP A 39 1.21 -22.79 -7.16
N HIS A 40 0.39 -23.86 -7.13
CA HIS A 40 0.46 -24.94 -8.13
C HIS A 40 -0.04 -24.53 -9.52
N ASP A 41 -0.79 -23.43 -9.61
CA ASP A 41 -1.30 -22.87 -10.86
C ASP A 41 -0.38 -21.77 -11.43
N VAL A 42 0.62 -21.34 -10.66
CA VAL A 42 1.58 -20.30 -11.05
C VAL A 42 2.67 -20.93 -11.93
N LEU A 43 2.68 -20.57 -13.22
CA LEU A 43 3.75 -20.98 -14.14
C LEU A 43 4.96 -20.03 -14.07
N PHE A 44 4.66 -18.73 -14.00
CA PHE A 44 5.65 -17.67 -13.97
C PHE A 44 5.18 -16.59 -13.01
N LYS A 45 6.11 -16.02 -12.24
CA LYS A 45 5.86 -14.93 -11.29
C LYS A 45 6.98 -13.91 -11.36
N LYS A 46 6.63 -12.63 -11.48
CA LYS A 46 7.58 -11.51 -11.34
C LYS A 46 6.97 -10.42 -10.47
N THR A 47 7.69 -10.00 -9.43
CA THR A 47 7.21 -8.92 -8.56
C THR A 47 7.65 -7.57 -9.13
N VAL A 48 6.71 -6.64 -9.22
CA VAL A 48 6.91 -5.30 -9.76
C VAL A 48 6.41 -4.27 -8.75
N TRP A 49 7.16 -3.18 -8.61
CA TRP A 49 6.73 -2.02 -7.85
C TRP A 49 6.41 -0.91 -8.85
N ARG A 50 5.25 -0.31 -8.68
CA ARG A 50 4.75 0.78 -9.50
C ARG A 50 4.48 2.00 -8.64
N LYS A 51 4.71 3.18 -9.17
CA LYS A 51 4.23 4.42 -8.55
C LYS A 51 3.00 4.92 -9.29
N ILE A 52 2.03 5.39 -8.51
CA ILE A 52 0.80 6.02 -8.96
C ILE A 52 0.86 7.48 -8.48
N ASP A 53 0.93 8.42 -9.41
CA ASP A 53 0.75 9.85 -9.10
C ASP A 53 -0.73 10.20 -9.27
N LEU A 54 -1.39 10.56 -8.18
CA LEU A 54 -2.82 10.88 -8.14
C LEU A 54 -3.17 12.20 -8.87
N ARG A 55 -2.18 13.03 -9.20
CA ARG A 55 -2.39 14.28 -9.95
C ARG A 55 -2.54 14.04 -11.45
N GLU A 56 -2.12 12.88 -11.95
CA GLU A 56 -2.27 12.51 -13.35
C GLU A 56 -3.75 12.51 -13.77
N LYS A 57 -4.02 12.93 -15.01
CA LYS A 57 -5.40 13.04 -15.53
C LYS A 57 -6.18 11.73 -15.43
N GLN A 58 -5.52 10.59 -15.64
CA GLN A 58 -6.14 9.25 -15.54
C GLN A 58 -6.48 8.87 -14.09
N ASN A 59 -5.74 9.40 -13.11
CA ASN A 59 -5.88 9.05 -11.69
C ASN A 59 -6.77 10.01 -10.90
N LYS A 60 -7.06 11.20 -11.44
CA LYS A 60 -7.99 12.19 -10.85
C LYS A 60 -9.32 11.59 -10.36
N PRO A 61 -9.97 10.64 -11.06
CA PRO A 61 -11.14 9.93 -10.55
C PRO A 61 -11.02 9.35 -9.12
N MET A 62 -9.84 8.84 -8.74
CA MET A 62 -9.55 8.31 -7.40
C MET A 62 -9.19 9.40 -6.38
N PHE A 63 -8.98 10.62 -6.87
CA PHE A 63 -8.53 11.77 -6.10
C PHE A 63 -9.47 12.95 -6.27
N SER A 64 -10.77 12.64 -6.24
CA SER A 64 -11.82 13.65 -6.31
C SER A 64 -11.84 14.48 -5.03
N GLU A 65 -12.20 15.76 -5.14
CA GLU A 65 -12.30 16.66 -3.98
C GLU A 65 -13.27 16.07 -2.94
N ASN A 66 -12.86 16.05 -1.69
CA ASN A 66 -13.54 15.44 -0.53
C ASN A 66 -13.64 13.90 -0.51
N ARG A 67 -13.26 13.22 -1.60
CA ARG A 67 -13.26 11.74 -1.71
C ARG A 67 -11.89 11.25 -2.18
N GLN A 68 -10.82 11.77 -1.57
CA GLN A 68 -9.48 11.32 -1.85
C GLN A 68 -9.25 9.93 -1.27
N ILE A 69 -8.68 9.02 -2.07
CA ILE A 69 -8.31 7.68 -1.60
C ILE A 69 -7.42 7.72 -0.34
N THR A 70 -6.49 8.67 -0.25
CA THR A 70 -5.61 8.84 0.90
C THR A 70 -6.38 9.20 2.17
N LYS A 71 -7.40 10.06 2.06
CA LYS A 71 -8.26 10.43 3.18
C LYS A 71 -8.97 9.20 3.74
N ILE A 72 -9.54 8.37 2.87
CA ILE A 72 -10.25 7.15 3.25
C ILE A 72 -9.32 6.17 3.97
N ILE A 73 -8.10 6.01 3.45
CA ILE A 73 -7.10 5.12 4.07
C ILE A 73 -6.69 5.66 5.45
N ILE A 74 -6.42 6.95 5.57
CA ILE A 74 -6.02 7.59 6.85
C ILE A 74 -7.16 7.46 7.87
N ASP A 75 -8.39 7.76 7.48
CA ASP A 75 -9.57 7.66 8.35
C ASP A 75 -9.80 6.21 8.80
N ALA A 76 -9.57 5.23 7.92
CA ALA A 76 -9.68 3.81 8.24
C ALA A 76 -8.57 3.31 9.20
N VAL A 77 -7.37 3.88 9.13
CA VAL A 77 -6.30 3.58 10.12
C VAL A 77 -6.63 4.22 11.46
N LYS A 78 -7.11 5.46 11.46
CA LYS A 78 -7.54 6.17 12.68
C LYS A 78 -8.72 5.49 13.36
N SER A 79 -9.68 4.96 12.60
CA SER A 79 -10.81 4.18 13.15
C SER A 79 -10.40 2.79 13.65
N GLY A 80 -9.21 2.32 13.27
CA GLY A 80 -8.72 0.98 13.58
C GLY A 80 -9.30 -0.14 12.71
N GLU A 81 -10.03 0.20 11.65
CA GLU A 81 -10.51 -0.77 10.66
C GLU A 81 -9.35 -1.34 9.81
N LEU A 82 -8.33 -0.52 9.55
CA LEU A 82 -7.18 -0.87 8.71
C LEU A 82 -5.89 -0.99 9.53
N ILE A 83 -5.18 -2.10 9.36
CA ILE A 83 -3.85 -2.32 9.95
C ILE A 83 -2.78 -1.77 9.01
N ALA A 84 -1.96 -0.86 9.53
CA ALA A 84 -0.81 -0.31 8.83
C ALA A 84 0.44 -1.18 9.07
N TYR A 85 1.31 -1.26 8.07
CA TYR A 85 2.59 -1.97 8.12
C TYR A 85 3.77 -1.04 7.87
N ARG A 86 4.92 -1.37 8.47
CA ARG A 86 6.14 -0.57 8.34
C ARG A 86 6.77 -0.62 6.95
N SER A 87 6.59 -1.72 6.22
CA SER A 87 7.25 -1.97 4.94
C SER A 87 6.36 -2.77 4.00
N ASP A 88 6.72 -2.77 2.72
CA ASP A 88 6.03 -3.46 1.63
C ASP A 88 6.08 -5.00 1.73
N THR A 89 6.90 -5.54 2.63
CA THR A 89 6.93 -6.96 3.00
C THR A 89 5.80 -7.37 3.95
N LEU A 90 5.07 -6.40 4.51
CA LEU A 90 3.91 -6.62 5.37
C LEU A 90 4.18 -7.50 6.61
N ALA A 91 5.43 -7.58 7.05
CA ALA A 91 5.84 -8.43 8.17
C ALA A 91 5.58 -7.79 9.54
N THR A 92 5.81 -6.49 9.66
CA THR A 92 5.76 -5.74 10.93
C THR A 92 4.58 -4.76 10.92
N PRO A 93 3.48 -5.07 11.63
CA PRO A 93 2.39 -4.12 11.81
C PRO A 93 2.85 -2.96 12.72
N ILE A 94 2.34 -1.77 12.44
CA ILE A 94 2.57 -0.58 13.27
C ILE A 94 1.30 -0.21 14.03
N THR A 95 1.46 0.45 15.17
CA THR A 95 0.32 0.96 15.95
C THR A 95 -0.23 2.24 15.34
N GLN A 96 -1.47 2.60 15.68
CA GLN A 96 -2.08 3.85 15.24
C GLN A 96 -1.23 5.06 15.67
N ALA A 97 -0.72 5.08 16.91
CA ALA A 97 0.13 6.16 17.40
C ALA A 97 1.43 6.30 16.58
N GLU A 98 2.08 5.18 16.25
CA GLU A 98 3.28 5.20 15.39
C GLU A 98 2.93 5.68 13.96
N PHE A 99 1.78 5.30 13.43
CA PHE A 99 1.31 5.78 12.13
C PHE A 99 1.10 7.31 12.15
N MET A 100 0.43 7.83 13.18
CA MET A 100 0.22 9.28 13.35
C MET A 100 1.55 10.04 13.44
N GLN A 101 2.54 9.49 14.16
CA GLN A 101 3.87 10.10 14.25
C GLN A 101 4.59 10.19 12.90
N ARG A 102 4.39 9.22 11.99
CA ARG A 102 4.95 9.27 10.62
C ARG A 102 4.16 10.18 9.69
N MET A 103 2.91 10.45 10.02
CA MET A 103 2.05 11.39 9.31
C MET A 103 2.31 12.84 9.70
N THR A 104 3.05 13.09 10.79
CA THR A 104 3.55 14.42 11.14
C THR A 104 4.95 14.62 10.55
N PRO A 105 5.25 15.76 9.90
CA PRO A 105 6.59 16.04 9.39
C PRO A 105 7.55 16.07 10.57
N SER A 106 8.64 15.29 10.51
CA SER A 106 9.66 15.20 11.56
C SER A 106 10.43 16.52 11.82
N GLY A 107 10.02 17.62 11.19
CA GLY A 107 10.50 18.98 11.43
C GLY A 107 9.72 19.74 12.51
N SER A 108 8.62 19.19 13.04
CA SER A 108 8.08 19.66 14.32
C SER A 108 8.93 19.05 15.44
N GLN A 109 10.13 19.61 15.60
CA GLN A 109 10.72 19.74 16.92
C GLN A 109 9.57 20.20 17.82
N GLU A 110 9.32 19.44 18.90
CA GLU A 110 8.38 19.84 19.95
C GLU A 110 8.53 21.35 20.10
N LEU A 111 7.43 22.10 19.93
CA LEU A 111 7.40 23.46 20.42
C LEU A 111 7.71 23.30 21.91
N THR A 112 8.97 23.45 22.28
CA THR A 112 9.38 23.41 23.66
C THR A 112 8.57 24.51 24.34
N ALA A 113 8.14 24.25 25.59
CA ALA A 113 7.24 25.11 26.35
C ALA A 113 7.69 26.59 26.50
N GLU A 114 8.84 26.93 25.95
CA GLU A 114 9.41 28.26 25.77
C GLU A 114 8.75 29.09 24.65
N ASP A 115 8.18 28.49 23.60
CA ASP A 115 7.40 29.22 22.56
C ASP A 115 5.96 29.54 23.02
N GLU A 116 5.40 28.76 23.95
CA GLU A 116 4.12 29.09 24.63
C GLU A 116 4.29 30.25 25.64
N LEU A 117 5.50 30.46 26.15
CA LEU A 117 5.80 31.55 27.09
C LEU A 117 5.85 32.93 26.40
N PHE A 118 6.14 32.98 25.09
CA PHE A 118 6.15 34.24 24.34
C PHE A 118 4.74 34.74 23.97
N LYS A 119 3.70 33.91 24.08
CA LYS A 119 2.29 34.32 23.89
C LYS A 119 1.60 34.75 25.19
N THR A 120 2.28 34.66 26.33
CA THR A 120 1.74 35.02 27.65
C THR A 120 2.47 36.21 28.26
N GLN A 121 2.87 37.17 27.44
CA GLN A 121 3.20 38.50 27.93
C GLN A 121 1.95 39.38 27.74
N PRO A 122 1.30 39.86 28.83
CA PRO A 122 0.22 40.80 28.69
C PRO A 122 0.81 42.12 28.19
N ASP A 123 0.61 42.42 26.91
CA ASP A 123 0.74 43.79 26.43
C ASP A 123 -0.40 44.59 27.06
N ASP A 124 -0.07 45.33 28.13
CA ASP A 124 -0.95 46.32 28.76
C ASP A 124 -1.15 47.49 27.78
N ASP A 125 -2.01 47.31 26.79
CA ASP A 125 -2.52 48.39 25.94
C ASP A 125 -3.71 49.09 26.65
N PRO A 126 -3.56 50.35 27.11
CA PRO A 126 -4.57 51.02 27.93
C PRO A 126 -5.60 51.80 27.10
N TRP A 127 -5.78 51.47 25.82
CA TRP A 127 -6.69 52.23 24.96
C TRP A 127 -7.31 51.41 23.82
N GLY A 128 -8.34 50.61 24.14
CA GLY A 128 -9.13 49.92 23.11
C GLY A 128 -10.22 49.00 23.66
N ALA A 129 -11.31 49.58 24.12
CA ALA A 129 -12.48 48.83 24.56
C ALA A 129 -13.24 48.16 23.39
N VAL A 130 -13.87 47.03 23.73
CA VAL A 130 -14.98 46.31 23.06
C VAL A 130 -14.72 45.58 21.73
N VAL A 131 -14.29 44.33 21.81
CA VAL A 131 -14.76 43.29 20.86
C VAL A 131 -15.03 41.99 21.61
N SER A 132 -16.22 41.44 21.34
CA SER A 132 -16.85 40.25 21.91
C SER A 132 -15.91 39.06 22.09
N ASN A 133 -15.90 38.50 23.30
CA ASN A 133 -15.45 37.15 23.60
C ASN A 133 -16.28 36.14 22.79
N ASN A 134 -15.76 35.69 21.66
CA ASN A 134 -16.16 34.44 21.03
C ASN A 134 -14.89 33.77 20.50
N SER A 135 -14.00 33.40 21.41
CA SER A 135 -12.92 32.46 21.10
C SER A 135 -13.54 31.08 20.96
N GLU A 136 -14.00 30.76 19.75
CA GLU A 136 -14.17 29.37 19.34
C GLU A 136 -12.85 28.65 19.66
N PRO A 137 -12.89 27.44 20.24
CA PRO A 137 -11.67 26.69 20.46
C PRO A 137 -11.09 26.39 19.08
N VAL A 138 -10.03 27.12 18.71
CA VAL A 138 -9.22 26.85 17.54
C VAL A 138 -8.75 25.41 17.75
N ALA A 139 -9.37 24.48 17.01
CA ALA A 139 -8.96 23.08 17.05
C ALA A 139 -7.44 23.04 16.91
N PRO A 140 -6.72 22.24 17.71
CA PRO A 140 -5.28 22.18 17.62
C PRO A 140 -4.96 21.92 16.15
N VAL A 141 -4.17 22.81 15.54
CA VAL A 141 -3.68 22.60 14.18
C VAL A 141 -2.78 21.39 14.28
N SER A 142 -3.38 20.21 14.15
CA SER A 142 -2.66 18.95 14.06
C SER A 142 -1.75 19.12 12.87
N MET A 143 -0.44 19.16 13.12
CA MET A 143 0.61 19.25 12.09
C MET A 143 0.70 17.92 11.32
N GLU A 144 -0.43 17.38 10.90
CA GLU A 144 -0.55 16.17 10.10
C GLU A 144 -0.51 16.55 8.63
N TYR A 145 0.12 15.72 7.80
CA TYR A 145 0.02 15.89 6.36
C TYR A 145 -1.44 15.85 5.92
N PHE A 146 -1.86 16.86 5.15
CA PHE A 146 -3.18 16.85 4.57
C PHE A 146 -3.31 15.67 3.60
N PRO A 147 -4.45 14.96 3.59
CA PRO A 147 -4.68 13.89 2.63
C PRO A 147 -4.53 14.34 1.16
N LYS A 148 -4.77 15.64 0.88
CA LYS A 148 -4.62 16.24 -0.44
C LYS A 148 -3.16 16.40 -0.88
N ASP A 149 -2.24 16.51 0.06
CA ASP A 149 -0.82 16.69 -0.27
C ASP A 149 -0.09 15.35 -0.44
N LEU A 150 -0.70 14.26 0.05
CA LEU A 150 -0.24 12.89 -0.15
C LEU A 150 -0.74 12.35 -1.49
N TYR A 151 -0.11 12.79 -2.57
CA TYR A 151 -0.51 12.39 -3.93
C TYR A 151 0.26 11.20 -4.52
N LEU A 152 1.30 10.69 -3.83
CA LEU A 152 2.10 9.55 -4.30
C LEU A 152 1.72 8.26 -3.59
N LEU A 153 1.31 7.26 -4.37
CA LEU A 153 1.14 5.89 -3.90
C LEU A 153 2.17 4.98 -4.56
N GLU A 154 2.69 4.01 -3.82
CA GLU A 154 3.49 2.91 -4.35
C GLU A 154 2.70 1.61 -4.24
N LEU A 155 2.56 0.92 -5.36
CA LEU A 155 1.86 -0.34 -5.50
C LEU A 155 2.87 -1.44 -5.71
N LYS A 156 2.75 -2.52 -4.93
CA LYS A 156 3.50 -3.77 -5.12
C LYS A 156 2.57 -4.81 -5.73
N GLU A 157 2.89 -5.23 -6.94
CA GLU A 157 2.17 -6.28 -7.67
C GLU A 157 3.04 -7.50 -7.89
N ASP A 158 2.38 -8.65 -7.98
CA ASP A 158 2.92 -9.86 -8.53
C ASP A 158 2.28 -10.11 -9.90
N LEU A 159 3.10 -10.06 -10.95
CA LEU A 159 2.71 -10.40 -12.30
C LEU A 159 2.79 -11.91 -12.44
N ILE A 160 1.63 -12.58 -12.55
CA ILE A 160 1.51 -14.03 -12.49
C ILE A 160 0.95 -14.55 -13.80
N PHE A 161 1.62 -15.53 -14.40
CA PHE A 161 1.05 -16.30 -15.51
C PHE A 161 0.36 -17.55 -14.95
N ASP A 162 -0.98 -17.59 -15.07
CA ASP A 162 -1.79 -18.72 -14.63
C ASP A 162 -1.78 -19.83 -15.69
N LYS A 163 -1.32 -21.03 -15.29
CA LYS A 163 -1.26 -22.22 -16.15
C LYS A 163 -2.64 -22.68 -16.63
N LYS A 164 -3.69 -22.55 -15.80
CA LYS A 164 -5.03 -23.06 -16.12
C LYS A 164 -5.75 -22.18 -17.14
N ARG A 165 -5.57 -20.86 -17.02
CA ARG A 165 -6.27 -19.86 -17.86
C ARG A 165 -5.41 -19.31 -18.99
N SER A 166 -4.11 -19.64 -19.01
CA SER A 166 -3.12 -19.18 -19.98
C SER A 166 -3.17 -17.66 -20.16
N ARG A 167 -3.25 -16.92 -19.06
CA ARG A 167 -3.33 -15.46 -19.06
C ARG A 167 -2.42 -14.88 -17.98
N MET A 168 -1.89 -13.69 -18.24
CA MET A 168 -1.19 -12.91 -17.26
C MET A 168 -2.19 -12.16 -16.37
N TYR A 169 -2.02 -12.28 -15.06
CA TYR A 169 -2.79 -11.58 -14.04
C TYR A 169 -1.90 -10.62 -13.27
N HIS A 170 -2.43 -9.44 -13.00
CA HIS A 170 -1.88 -8.47 -12.08
C HIS A 170 -2.45 -8.74 -10.69
N ASP A 171 -1.69 -9.41 -9.82
CA ASP A 171 -2.11 -9.64 -8.44
C ASP A 171 -1.51 -8.58 -7.51
N ILE A 172 -2.32 -7.61 -7.11
CA ILE A 172 -1.89 -6.51 -6.23
C ILE A 172 -1.77 -7.05 -4.79
N GLN A 173 -0.58 -6.96 -4.21
CA GLN A 173 -0.29 -7.42 -2.86
C GLN A 173 -0.44 -6.30 -1.82
N ALA A 174 0.18 -5.15 -2.10
CA ALA A 174 0.24 -4.04 -1.15
C ALA A 174 0.17 -2.68 -1.84
N ILE A 175 -0.46 -1.73 -1.16
CA ILE A 175 -0.42 -0.30 -1.51
C ILE A 175 0.24 0.44 -0.36
N SER A 176 1.16 1.33 -0.67
CA SER A 176 1.91 2.12 0.29
C SER A 176 1.72 3.61 0.01
N ILE A 177 1.55 4.40 1.07
CA ILE A 177 1.50 5.86 0.95
C ILE A 177 2.92 6.40 1.07
N LYS A 178 3.31 7.27 0.13
CA LYS A 178 4.59 7.98 0.16
C LYS A 178 4.38 9.48 0.33
N VAL A 179 5.17 10.09 1.20
CA VAL A 179 5.28 11.55 1.29
C VAL A 179 6.14 12.02 0.12
N PRO A 180 5.67 12.94 -0.72
CA PRO A 180 6.48 13.48 -1.80
C PRO A 180 7.70 14.24 -1.26
N SER A 181 8.79 14.25 -2.02
CA SER A 181 10.03 14.94 -1.65
C SER A 181 9.85 16.44 -1.40
N THR A 182 8.81 17.05 -1.96
CA THR A 182 8.48 18.47 -1.76
C THR A 182 7.93 18.77 -0.37
N LEU A 183 7.32 17.79 0.30
CA LEU A 183 6.79 17.92 1.67
C LEU A 183 7.72 17.31 2.72
N SER A 184 8.56 16.35 2.32
CA SER A 184 9.53 15.72 3.21
C SER A 184 10.65 16.69 3.57
N ALA A 185 10.91 16.86 4.86
CA ALA A 185 12.02 17.69 5.37
C ALA A 185 13.40 17.23 4.88
N ARG A 186 13.53 15.95 4.49
CA ARG A 186 14.78 15.35 4.03
C ARG A 186 15.00 15.46 2.52
N GLY A 187 14.03 15.99 1.76
CA GLY A 187 14.13 16.11 0.29
C GLY A 187 14.07 14.78 -0.47
N PHE A 188 13.79 13.67 0.22
CA PHE A 188 13.57 12.34 -0.36
C PHE A 188 12.14 11.89 -0.12
N GLU A 189 11.63 11.02 -1.00
CA GLU A 189 10.34 10.38 -0.79
C GLU A 189 10.40 9.48 0.45
N GLU A 190 9.53 9.74 1.42
CA GLU A 190 9.46 8.97 2.66
C GLU A 190 8.29 7.98 2.61
N HIS A 191 8.52 6.76 3.06
CA HIS A 191 7.49 5.73 3.18
C HIS A 191 6.76 5.91 4.52
N VAL A 192 5.45 6.16 4.45
CA VAL A 192 4.62 6.31 5.65
C VAL A 192 4.26 4.94 6.20
N ALA A 193 3.48 4.20 5.41
CA ALA A 193 2.97 2.88 5.74
C ALA A 193 2.56 2.12 4.48
N SER A 194 2.60 0.79 4.60
CA SER A 194 2.06 -0.16 3.63
C SER A 194 0.78 -0.80 4.15
N PHE A 195 -0.12 -1.15 3.24
CA PHE A 195 -1.40 -1.74 3.54
C PHE A 195 -1.62 -2.97 2.65
N LYS A 196 -2.25 -4.01 3.21
CA LYS A 196 -2.66 -5.20 2.46
C LYS A 196 -3.81 -4.85 1.52
N MET A 197 -3.74 -5.33 0.28
CA MET A 197 -4.80 -5.07 -0.70
C MET A 197 -6.13 -5.74 -0.30
N SER A 198 -6.08 -6.93 0.30
CA SER A 198 -7.25 -7.65 0.80
C SER A 198 -8.02 -6.87 1.87
N ASP A 199 -7.30 -6.27 2.82
CA ASP A 199 -7.89 -5.44 3.88
C ASP A 199 -8.40 -4.11 3.32
N LEU A 200 -7.65 -3.45 2.44
CA LEU A 200 -8.11 -2.24 1.74
C LEU A 200 -9.39 -2.49 0.94
N ALA A 201 -9.48 -3.61 0.23
CA ALA A 201 -10.67 -3.96 -0.53
C ALA A 201 -11.89 -4.16 0.37
N ARG A 202 -11.70 -4.63 1.62
CA ARG A 202 -12.79 -4.72 2.61
C ARG A 202 -13.23 -3.33 3.06
N VAL A 203 -12.30 -2.46 3.41
CA VAL A 203 -12.58 -1.06 3.81
C VAL A 203 -13.34 -0.32 2.72
N PHE A 204 -12.91 -0.44 1.45
CA PHE A 204 -13.58 0.21 0.33
C PHE A 204 -14.99 -0.33 0.09
N LYS A 205 -15.21 -1.64 0.27
CA LYS A 205 -16.55 -2.24 0.14
C LYS A 205 -17.47 -1.86 1.29
N ASN A 206 -16.95 -1.73 2.51
CA ASN A 206 -17.71 -1.33 3.69
C ASN A 206 -18.13 0.15 3.63
N ASN A 207 -17.37 0.98 2.90
CA ASN A 207 -17.59 2.42 2.81
C ASN A 207 -17.92 2.85 1.36
N PRO A 208 -19.06 2.41 0.77
CA PRO A 208 -19.40 2.70 -0.62
C PRO A 208 -19.64 4.19 -0.88
N GLU A 209 -20.04 4.96 0.14
CA GLU A 209 -20.28 6.40 0.01
C GLU A 209 -18.98 7.19 -0.10
N SER A 210 -17.93 6.85 0.66
CA SER A 210 -16.66 7.59 0.58
C SER A 210 -15.74 7.03 -0.51
N ALA A 211 -15.67 5.70 -0.65
CA ALA A 211 -14.78 4.98 -1.56
C ALA A 211 -15.30 4.86 -2.99
N ILE A 212 -15.50 6.01 -3.62
CA ILE A 212 -16.00 6.11 -4.99
C ILE A 212 -14.88 6.48 -5.96
N TRP A 213 -14.76 5.69 -7.01
CA TRP A 213 -14.10 6.07 -8.26
C TRP A 213 -15.07 6.87 -9.12
N TYR A 214 -14.82 8.17 -9.25
CA TYR A 214 -15.69 9.06 -9.99
C TYR A 214 -15.52 8.87 -11.50
N ASN A 215 -16.57 8.44 -12.19
CA ASN A 215 -16.55 8.26 -13.63
C ASN A 215 -16.81 9.60 -14.35
N PRO A 216 -15.80 10.19 -15.03
CA PRO A 216 -15.96 11.49 -15.67
C PRO A 216 -16.82 11.45 -16.96
N ARG A 217 -17.10 10.26 -17.50
CA ARG A 217 -17.90 10.10 -18.74
C ARG A 217 -19.35 9.77 -18.46
N ASN A 218 -19.65 9.13 -17.33
CA ASN A 218 -21.00 8.73 -16.94
C ASN A 218 -21.17 8.85 -15.42
N GLU A 219 -21.78 9.94 -14.99
CA GLU A 219 -22.02 10.23 -13.57
C GLU A 219 -23.00 9.26 -12.92
N ALA A 220 -23.90 8.64 -13.70
CA ALA A 220 -24.85 7.67 -13.17
C ALA A 220 -24.19 6.34 -12.78
N GLN A 221 -22.96 6.07 -13.23
CA GLN A 221 -22.25 4.82 -12.99
C GLN A 221 -20.85 5.09 -12.45
N HIS A 222 -20.81 5.57 -11.20
CA HIS A 222 -19.61 5.52 -10.41
C HIS A 222 -19.29 4.09 -9.98
N LYS A 223 -18.00 3.80 -9.76
CA LYS A 223 -17.53 2.48 -9.33
C LYS A 223 -16.97 2.57 -7.92
N ASN A 224 -16.89 1.45 -7.23
CA ASN A 224 -16.16 1.39 -5.96
C ASN A 224 -14.63 1.43 -6.24
N LEU A 225 -13.84 2.01 -5.33
CA LEU A 225 -12.38 2.01 -5.46
C LEU A 225 -11.78 0.60 -5.54
N ALA A 226 -12.31 -0.38 -4.80
CA ALA A 226 -11.86 -1.78 -4.89
C ALA A 226 -12.02 -2.35 -6.30
N GLU A 227 -13.15 -2.06 -6.96
CA GLU A 227 -13.39 -2.47 -8.35
C GLU A 227 -12.50 -1.71 -9.33
N ALA A 228 -12.22 -0.44 -9.06
CA ALA A 228 -11.34 0.35 -9.90
C ALA A 228 -9.90 -0.20 -9.93
N PHE A 229 -9.38 -0.68 -8.79
CA PHE A 229 -8.10 -1.38 -8.75
C PHE A 229 -8.16 -2.75 -9.46
N GLU A 230 -9.25 -3.50 -9.30
CA GLU A 230 -9.42 -4.79 -9.98
C GLU A 230 -9.49 -4.63 -11.51
N LEU A 231 -10.18 -3.59 -12.00
CA LEU A 231 -10.30 -3.26 -13.42
C LEU A 231 -9.10 -2.47 -13.97
N TRP A 232 -8.08 -2.22 -13.14
CA TRP A 232 -6.89 -1.45 -13.51
C TRP A 232 -7.21 -0.05 -14.08
N LEU A 233 -8.17 0.64 -13.47
CA LEU A 233 -8.61 2.00 -13.88
C LEU A 233 -7.70 3.10 -13.33
N PHE A 234 -6.38 2.90 -13.44
CA PHE A 234 -5.36 3.85 -13.02
C PHE A 234 -4.12 3.78 -13.91
N SER A 235 -3.41 4.90 -13.98
CA SER A 235 -2.12 5.04 -14.62
C SER A 235 -1.01 4.89 -13.58
N SER A 236 0.05 4.18 -13.95
CA SER A 236 1.21 3.97 -13.10
C SER A 236 2.45 3.61 -13.90
N TYR A 237 3.62 4.00 -13.38
CA TYR A 237 4.91 3.67 -13.99
C TYR A 237 5.72 2.75 -13.08
N ILE A 238 6.54 1.90 -13.69
CA ILE A 238 7.38 0.93 -12.97
C ILE A 238 8.55 1.64 -12.34
N THR A 239 8.80 1.40 -11.05
CA THR A 239 9.99 1.91 -10.35
C THR A 239 11.02 0.84 -10.11
N LYS A 240 10.58 -0.40 -9.95
CA LYS A 240 11.44 -1.53 -9.63
C LYS A 240 10.82 -2.81 -10.12
N ILE A 241 11.68 -3.71 -10.57
CA ILE A 241 11.34 -5.09 -10.88
C ILE A 241 12.19 -5.97 -9.98
N SER A 242 11.64 -7.12 -9.56
CA SER A 242 12.37 -8.11 -8.78
C SER A 242 13.69 -8.47 -9.46
N ASN A 243 14.79 -8.16 -8.78
CA ASN A 243 16.15 -8.40 -9.23
C ASN A 243 17.00 -8.93 -8.07
N PRO A 244 18.09 -9.67 -8.34
CA PRO A 244 18.95 -10.21 -7.29
C PRO A 244 19.55 -9.12 -6.38
N GLY A 245 19.82 -7.93 -6.94
CA GLY A 245 20.38 -6.80 -6.20
C GLY A 245 19.38 -5.99 -5.39
N ASN A 246 18.07 -6.28 -5.49
CA ASN A 246 17.00 -5.51 -4.83
C ASN A 246 17.00 -3.99 -5.17
N GLN A 247 17.63 -3.59 -6.27
CA GLN A 247 17.82 -2.20 -6.71
C GLN A 247 16.64 -1.70 -7.53
N GLY A 248 16.28 -0.42 -7.38
CA GLY A 248 15.29 0.21 -8.25
C GLY A 248 15.87 0.54 -9.64
N LEU A 249 15.00 0.80 -10.61
CA LEU A 249 15.44 1.22 -11.95
C LEU A 249 16.23 2.54 -11.91
N GLY A 250 15.88 3.44 -10.99
CA GLY A 250 16.64 4.68 -10.75
C GLY A 250 18.08 4.44 -10.28
N ASP A 251 18.33 3.38 -9.51
CA ASP A 251 19.66 3.06 -9.00
C ASP A 251 20.53 2.40 -10.07
N ILE A 252 19.90 1.60 -10.95
CA ILE A 252 20.59 0.85 -12.01
C ILE A 252 20.95 1.77 -13.19
N TYR A 253 19.99 2.56 -13.66
CA TYR A 253 20.12 3.35 -14.89
C TYR A 253 20.45 4.83 -14.64
N GLY A 254 20.41 5.26 -13.37
CA GLY A 254 20.60 6.64 -12.94
C GLY A 254 19.30 7.45 -12.91
N PRO A 255 19.32 8.63 -12.25
CA PRO A 255 18.13 9.44 -12.06
C PRO A 255 17.67 10.15 -13.35
N GLY A 256 16.39 10.53 -13.39
CA GLY A 256 15.81 11.39 -14.42
C GLY A 256 15.26 10.64 -15.64
N GLN A 257 15.58 11.13 -16.84
CA GLN A 257 14.99 10.61 -18.08
C GLN A 257 15.36 9.14 -18.35
N LYS A 258 16.57 8.72 -17.97
CA LYS A 258 17.05 7.35 -18.18
C LYS A 258 16.24 6.32 -17.40
N SER A 259 15.90 6.61 -16.14
CA SER A 259 15.07 5.70 -15.34
C SER A 259 13.63 5.63 -15.86
N LEU A 260 13.11 6.74 -16.40
CA LEU A 260 11.79 6.74 -17.02
C LEU A 260 11.77 5.91 -18.32
N LEU A 261 12.80 6.04 -19.16
CA LEU A 261 12.94 5.22 -20.36
C LEU A 261 13.08 3.74 -20.00
N ALA A 262 13.95 3.42 -19.03
CA ALA A 262 14.11 2.06 -18.53
C ALA A 262 12.80 1.50 -17.93
N ALA A 263 11.96 2.33 -17.32
CA ALA A 263 10.64 1.93 -16.83
C ALA A 263 9.65 1.60 -17.97
N GLN A 264 9.74 2.32 -19.10
CA GLN A 264 8.96 2.04 -20.30
C GLN A 264 9.44 0.76 -20.98
N GLU A 265 10.75 0.62 -21.21
CA GLU A 265 11.38 -0.60 -21.74
C GLU A 265 11.06 -1.82 -20.87
N ALA A 266 11.10 -1.65 -19.54
CA ALA A 266 10.68 -2.67 -18.59
C ALA A 266 9.22 -3.09 -18.80
N ALA A 267 8.30 -2.13 -18.94
CA ALA A 267 6.89 -2.42 -19.18
C ALA A 267 6.68 -3.13 -20.52
N GLU A 268 7.33 -2.65 -21.58
CA GLU A 268 7.31 -3.27 -22.92
C GLU A 268 7.83 -4.71 -22.87
N SER A 269 8.96 -4.95 -22.20
CA SER A 269 9.53 -6.29 -22.05
C SER A 269 8.61 -7.28 -21.33
N LEU A 270 7.77 -6.81 -20.41
CA LEU A 270 6.79 -7.66 -19.72
C LEU A 270 5.63 -8.02 -20.65
N ILE A 271 5.20 -7.09 -21.51
CA ILE A 271 4.17 -7.32 -22.52
C ILE A 271 4.70 -8.25 -23.63
N GLU A 272 5.93 -8.04 -24.08
CA GLU A 272 6.59 -8.92 -25.05
C GLU A 272 6.76 -10.33 -24.48
N TYR A 273 7.15 -10.43 -23.21
CA TYR A 273 7.24 -11.71 -22.52
C TYR A 273 5.86 -12.39 -22.46
N GLU A 274 4.80 -11.65 -22.12
CA GLU A 274 3.44 -12.18 -22.20
C GLU A 274 3.17 -12.72 -23.60
N TYR A 275 3.32 -11.89 -24.64
CA TYR A 275 3.06 -12.27 -26.03
C TYR A 275 3.83 -13.53 -26.46
N SER A 276 5.10 -13.65 -26.05
CA SER A 276 5.94 -14.82 -26.35
C SER A 276 5.40 -16.13 -25.76
N LEU A 277 4.63 -16.08 -24.67
CA LEU A 277 3.96 -17.25 -24.09
C LEU A 277 2.72 -17.68 -24.87
N TRP A 278 2.17 -16.81 -25.73
CA TRP A 278 1.03 -17.11 -26.60
C TRP A 278 1.45 -17.56 -28.00
N SER A 279 2.59 -17.07 -28.50
CA SER A 279 3.12 -17.48 -29.81
C SER A 279 3.94 -18.77 -29.66
N TYR A 280 3.30 -19.92 -29.86
CA TYR A 280 3.95 -21.22 -30.03
C TYR A 280 3.37 -21.98 -31.21
#